data_AF-A0A418XFN9-F1
#
_entry.id   AF-A0A418XFN9-F1
#
_cell.length_a   1.000
_cell.length_b   1.000
_cell.length_c   1.000
_cell.angle_alpha   90.00
_cell.angle_beta   90.00
_cell.angle_gamma   90.00
#
_symmetry.space_group_name_H-M   'P 1'
#
loop_
_entity.id
_entity.type
_entity.pdbx_description
1 polymer ?
#
loop_
_entity_poly.entity_id
_entity_poly.type
_entity_poly.pdbx_seq_one_letter_code
_entity_poly.pdbx_strand_id
1 'polypeptide(L)'
;MKSLKQLALVTAVAAAAAFNPIYASAADAAPMPAPTPKNWTAPSHKMLSQVLVDELMAKHPELMSITMHAHPPGAPADVYTMIAGSFPDRIGNQSSPGDVITLKKGVSQIESKWGTPDYQKKVSAVMPLKDASGKYIPAAMVIAFKTSPGSGMIDTDFLKPAISIRDGLQKRIGSFDTLFEPAK
;
A
#
# COMPACT_ATOMS: atom_id res chain seq x y z
N MET A 1 -26.02 37.09 -83.39
CA MET A 1 -27.27 36.43 -82.96
C MET A 1 -26.96 35.44 -81.84
N LYS A 2 -27.73 35.52 -80.75
CA LYS A 2 -27.90 34.54 -79.65
C LYS A 2 -26.78 34.40 -78.59
N SER A 3 -26.81 35.32 -77.62
CA SER A 3 -26.99 35.08 -76.17
C SER A 3 -26.66 33.67 -75.63
N LEU A 4 -25.58 33.56 -74.85
CA LEU A 4 -25.37 32.47 -73.88
C LEU A 4 -25.91 32.90 -72.52
N LYS A 5 -26.82 32.08 -71.98
CA LYS A 5 -27.41 32.27 -70.65
C LYS A 5 -26.42 31.88 -69.55
N GLN A 6 -26.35 32.75 -68.55
CA GLN A 6 -25.76 32.49 -67.24
C GLN A 6 -26.43 31.30 -66.55
N LEU A 7 -25.65 30.49 -65.83
CA LEU A 7 -26.05 30.01 -64.51
C LEU A 7 -24.78 29.71 -63.68
N ALA A 8 -24.34 30.70 -62.91
CA ALA A 8 -23.40 30.50 -61.83
C ALA A 8 -24.19 30.04 -60.61
N LEU A 9 -23.98 28.80 -60.17
CA LEU A 9 -24.47 28.33 -58.87
C LEU A 9 -23.39 28.66 -57.84
N VAL A 10 -23.50 29.84 -57.23
CA VAL A 10 -22.72 30.21 -56.04
C VAL A 10 -23.44 29.61 -54.85
N THR A 11 -22.94 28.47 -54.35
CA THR A 11 -23.40 27.92 -53.07
C THR A 11 -22.72 28.70 -51.95
N ALA A 12 -23.45 29.63 -51.34
CA ALA A 12 -23.04 30.30 -50.12
C ALA A 12 -23.05 29.28 -48.96
N VAL A 13 -21.87 28.93 -48.44
CA VAL A 13 -21.74 28.20 -47.18
C VAL A 13 -21.97 29.20 -46.04
N ALA A 14 -23.15 29.15 -45.43
CA ALA A 14 -23.45 29.88 -44.21
C ALA A 14 -22.73 29.19 -43.03
N ALA A 15 -21.71 29.87 -42.47
CA ALA A 15 -21.07 29.45 -41.23
C ALA A 15 -21.99 29.81 -40.04
N ALA A 16 -22.84 28.87 -39.64
CA ALA A 16 -23.53 28.93 -38.36
C ALA A 16 -22.58 28.42 -37.27
N ALA A 17 -22.02 29.33 -36.48
CA ALA A 17 -21.26 28.98 -35.28
C ALA A 17 -22.24 28.41 -34.23
N ALA A 18 -22.33 27.09 -34.16
CA ALA A 18 -23.01 26.41 -33.06
C ALA A 18 -22.13 26.50 -31.81
N PHE A 19 -22.50 27.38 -30.89
CA PHE A 19 -22.02 27.35 -29.51
C PHE A 19 -22.53 26.06 -28.86
N ASN A 20 -21.69 25.02 -28.84
CA ASN A 20 -21.92 23.88 -27.96
C ASN A 20 -21.59 24.31 -26.54
N PRO A 21 -22.56 24.34 -25.60
CA PRO A 21 -22.21 24.49 -24.20
C PRO A 21 -21.40 23.25 -23.82
N ILE A 22 -20.15 23.48 -23.41
CA ILE A 22 -19.34 22.46 -22.76
C ILE A 22 -20.08 22.11 -21.48
N TYR A 23 -20.81 20.99 -21.49
CA TYR A 23 -21.26 20.37 -20.26
C TYR A 23 -20.01 19.90 -19.53
N ALA A 24 -19.56 20.69 -18.55
CA ALA A 24 -18.64 20.20 -17.54
C ALA A 24 -19.38 19.08 -16.79
N SER A 25 -19.16 17.83 -17.19
CA SER A 25 -19.48 16.70 -16.32
C SER A 25 -18.65 16.92 -15.06
N ALA A 26 -19.33 17.27 -13.96
CA ALA A 26 -18.76 17.09 -12.63
C ALA A 26 -18.33 15.63 -12.58
N ALA A 27 -17.02 15.39 -12.60
CA ALA A 27 -16.50 14.07 -12.33
C ALA A 27 -16.99 13.75 -10.91
N ASP A 28 -17.97 12.84 -10.80
CA ASP A 28 -18.39 12.31 -9.53
C ASP A 28 -17.12 11.84 -8.82
N ALA A 29 -16.75 12.57 -7.77
CA ALA A 29 -15.62 12.19 -6.95
C ALA A 29 -15.97 10.80 -6.42
N ALA A 30 -15.21 9.79 -6.87
CA ALA A 30 -15.42 8.42 -6.43
C ALA A 30 -15.46 8.42 -4.90
N PRO A 31 -16.46 7.78 -4.27
CA PRO A 31 -16.60 7.78 -2.82
C PRO A 31 -15.28 7.33 -2.20
N MET A 32 -14.79 8.10 -1.23
CA MET A 32 -13.57 7.75 -0.52
C MET A 32 -13.74 6.35 0.08
N PRO A 33 -12.74 5.46 -0.07
CA PRO A 33 -12.83 4.14 0.52
C PRO A 33 -13.05 4.26 2.03
N ALA A 34 -14.00 3.49 2.56
CA ALA A 34 -14.27 3.46 3.99
C ALA A 34 -12.98 3.11 4.76
N PRO A 35 -12.74 3.74 5.93
CA PRO A 35 -11.56 3.44 6.73
C PRO A 35 -11.54 1.97 7.14
N THR A 36 -10.35 1.36 7.15
CA THR A 36 -10.17 -0.02 7.60
C THR A 36 -10.64 -0.15 9.06
N PRO A 37 -11.49 -1.12 9.41
CA PRO A 37 -11.95 -1.30 10.78
C PRO A 37 -10.78 -1.54 11.74
N LYS A 38 -10.88 -1.00 12.97
CA LYS A 38 -9.99 -1.37 14.07
C LYS A 38 -10.55 -2.57 14.82
N ASN A 39 -9.70 -3.54 15.11
CA ASN A 39 -10.05 -4.77 15.84
C ASN A 39 -9.17 -4.99 17.09
N TRP A 40 -8.28 -4.07 17.38
CA TRP A 40 -7.40 -4.11 18.54
C TRP A 40 -6.98 -2.70 18.95
N THR A 41 -6.72 -2.52 20.25
CA THR A 41 -6.20 -1.26 20.80
C THR A 41 -4.81 -1.53 21.36
N ALA A 42 -3.82 -0.78 20.89
CA ALA A 42 -2.47 -0.89 21.39
C ALA A 42 -2.36 -0.49 22.86
N PRO A 43 -1.41 -1.06 23.63
CA PRO A 43 -1.12 -0.58 24.97
C PRO A 43 -0.65 0.89 24.93
N SER A 44 -0.75 1.58 26.06
CA SER A 44 -0.35 2.99 26.17
C SER A 44 1.17 3.22 26.08
N HIS A 45 1.97 2.18 26.29
CA HIS A 45 3.42 2.25 26.14
C HIS A 45 3.84 1.92 24.71
N LYS A 46 4.98 2.47 24.29
CA LYS A 46 5.59 2.09 23.00
C LYS A 46 6.12 0.66 23.10
N MET A 47 5.71 -0.22 22.19
CA MET A 47 6.22 -1.60 22.10
C MET A 47 7.51 -1.66 21.27
N LEU A 48 8.29 -2.73 21.44
CA LEU A 48 9.48 -3.00 20.61
C LEU A 48 9.17 -2.95 19.10
N SER A 49 8.06 -3.56 18.66
CA SER A 49 7.65 -3.54 17.25
C SER A 49 7.57 -2.13 16.67
N GLN A 50 7.07 -1.14 17.42
CA GLN A 50 7.03 0.25 16.97
C GLN A 50 8.43 0.88 16.91
N VAL A 51 9.30 0.59 17.87
CA VAL A 51 10.71 1.05 17.83
C VAL A 51 11.42 0.55 16.56
N LEU A 52 11.23 -0.72 16.21
CA LEU A 52 11.83 -1.30 15.01
C LEU A 52 11.31 -0.61 13.74
N VAL A 53 10.01 -0.32 13.66
CA VAL A 53 9.44 0.41 12.52
C VAL A 53 10.01 1.83 12.44
N ASP A 54 10.05 2.57 13.55
CA ASP A 54 10.58 3.94 13.59
C ASP A 54 12.04 3.98 13.11
N GLU A 55 12.89 3.07 13.60
CA GLU A 55 14.29 2.97 13.20
C GLU A 55 14.48 2.60 11.73
N LEU A 56 13.66 1.69 11.20
CA LEU A 56 13.74 1.31 9.79
C LEU A 56 13.31 2.47 8.89
N MET A 57 12.22 3.18 9.22
CA MET A 57 11.79 4.35 8.45
C MET A 57 12.86 5.45 8.44
N ALA A 58 13.61 5.61 9.53
CA ALA A 58 14.73 6.56 9.58
C ALA A 58 15.93 6.11 8.72
N LYS A 59 16.19 4.80 8.62
CA LYS A 59 17.32 4.23 7.86
C LYS A 59 17.04 4.07 6.36
N HIS A 60 15.77 4.03 5.97
CA HIS A 60 15.33 3.68 4.62
C HIS A 60 14.47 4.78 3.99
N PRO A 61 15.06 5.92 3.57
CA PRO A 61 14.33 7.05 2.99
C PRO A 61 13.64 6.71 1.66
N GLU A 62 14.04 5.62 0.99
CA GLU A 62 13.40 5.08 -0.23
C GLU A 62 12.02 4.47 0.03
N LEU A 63 11.69 4.16 1.28
CA LEU A 63 10.44 3.54 1.66
C LEU A 63 9.36 4.59 1.88
N MET A 64 8.14 4.23 1.49
CA MET A 64 6.95 5.03 1.75
C MET A 64 6.34 4.68 3.11
N SER A 65 6.33 3.40 3.48
CA SER A 65 5.81 2.95 4.76
C SER A 65 6.33 1.58 5.14
N ILE A 66 6.38 1.34 6.45
CA ILE A 66 6.56 0.00 7.03
C ILE A 66 5.44 -0.23 8.05
N THR A 67 4.85 -1.41 8.04
CA THR A 67 3.90 -1.86 9.07
C THR A 67 4.23 -3.27 9.52
N MET A 68 3.92 -3.59 10.77
CA MET A 68 4.00 -4.95 11.32
C MET A 68 2.62 -5.43 11.73
N HIS A 69 2.32 -6.69 11.42
CA HIS A 69 1.03 -7.31 11.63
C HIS A 69 1.21 -8.62 12.40
N ALA A 70 0.35 -8.87 13.37
CA ALA A 70 0.40 -10.08 14.19
C ALA A 70 -0.96 -10.36 14.85
N HIS A 71 -1.03 -11.48 15.56
CA HIS A 71 -2.09 -11.78 16.53
C HIS A 71 -1.62 -11.33 17.93
N PRO A 72 -2.17 -10.26 18.52
CA PRO A 72 -1.72 -9.78 19.82
C PRO A 72 -1.96 -10.80 20.93
N PRO A 73 -1.05 -10.91 21.93
CA PRO A 73 -1.27 -11.78 23.09
C PRO A 73 -2.61 -11.48 23.79
N GLY A 74 -3.40 -12.53 24.04
CA GLY A 74 -4.70 -12.43 24.71
C GLY A 74 -5.85 -11.94 23.83
N ALA A 75 -5.63 -11.66 22.54
CA ALA A 75 -6.73 -11.34 21.63
C ALA A 75 -7.57 -12.58 21.30
N PRO A 76 -8.87 -12.44 20.98
CA PRO A 76 -9.70 -13.54 20.51
C PRO A 76 -9.12 -14.24 19.28
N ALA A 77 -9.44 -15.53 19.12
CA ALA A 77 -9.10 -16.28 17.92
C ALA A 77 -9.56 -15.50 16.67
N ASP A 78 -8.66 -15.40 15.69
CA ASP A 78 -8.81 -14.64 14.43
C ASP A 78 -8.69 -13.11 14.47
N VAL A 79 -8.30 -12.52 15.60
CA VAL A 79 -7.86 -11.12 15.62
C VAL A 79 -6.43 -11.02 15.09
N TYR A 80 -6.30 -10.53 13.86
CA TYR A 80 -5.02 -10.14 13.25
C TYR A 80 -5.03 -8.64 12.98
N THR A 81 -4.01 -7.94 13.44
CA THR A 81 -4.01 -6.49 13.49
C THR A 81 -2.65 -5.91 13.13
N MET A 82 -2.63 -4.65 12.68
CA MET A 82 -1.42 -3.84 12.59
C MET A 82 -0.95 -3.48 14.00
N ILE A 83 0.13 -4.10 14.49
CA ILE A 83 0.66 -3.87 15.84
C ILE A 83 1.61 -2.68 15.91
N ALA A 84 2.21 -2.31 14.78
CA ALA A 84 3.11 -1.17 14.63
C ALA A 84 3.10 -0.66 13.19
N GLY A 85 3.42 0.61 12.99
CA GLY A 85 3.46 1.17 11.65
C GLY A 85 3.95 2.61 11.56
N SER A 86 4.36 3.00 10.36
CA SER A 86 4.71 4.40 10.03
C SER A 86 3.49 5.32 9.94
N PHE A 87 2.29 4.77 10.05
CA PHE A 87 1.01 5.49 10.15
C PHE A 87 0.40 5.18 11.53
N PRO A 88 0.72 5.96 12.58
CA PRO A 88 0.30 5.65 13.95
C PRO A 88 -1.22 5.55 14.11
N ASP A 89 -1.98 6.33 13.34
CA ASP A 89 -3.44 6.32 13.28
C ASP A 89 -4.01 4.98 12.80
N ARG A 90 -3.21 4.13 12.15
CA ARG A 90 -3.61 2.82 11.61
C ARG A 90 -3.25 1.64 12.52
N ILE A 91 -2.52 1.86 13.59
CA ILE A 91 -2.25 0.81 14.59
C ILE A 91 -3.60 0.33 15.16
N GLY A 92 -3.79 -0.99 15.20
CA GLY A 92 -5.07 -1.62 15.56
C GLY A 92 -5.99 -1.89 14.38
N ASN A 93 -5.67 -1.44 13.17
CA ASN A 93 -6.44 -1.78 11.97
C ASN A 93 -6.36 -3.28 11.70
N GLN A 94 -7.49 -3.86 11.31
CA GLN A 94 -7.56 -5.25 10.88
C GLN A 94 -6.59 -5.50 9.73
N SER A 95 -5.85 -6.60 9.82
CA SER A 95 -4.90 -7.04 8.80
C SER A 95 -5.61 -7.47 7.53
N SER A 96 -4.99 -7.22 6.37
CA SER A 96 -5.52 -7.71 5.10
C SER A 96 -5.39 -9.24 5.00
N PRO A 97 -6.14 -9.91 4.11
CA PRO A 97 -5.95 -11.34 3.86
C PRO A 97 -4.50 -11.71 3.47
N GLY A 98 -3.81 -10.81 2.75
CA GLY A 98 -2.39 -10.94 2.39
C GLY A 98 -1.48 -10.96 3.62
N ASP A 99 -1.66 -10.02 4.55
CA ASP A 99 -0.90 -9.99 5.80
C ASP A 99 -1.14 -11.26 6.63
N VAL A 100 -2.40 -11.70 6.72
CA VAL A 100 -2.81 -12.88 7.48
C VAL A 100 -2.22 -14.16 6.90
N ILE A 101 -2.20 -14.34 5.57
CA ILE A 101 -1.58 -15.53 4.98
C ILE A 101 -0.05 -15.51 5.16
N THR A 102 0.59 -14.34 5.08
CA THR A 102 2.03 -14.22 5.34
C THR A 102 2.39 -14.62 6.76
N LEU A 103 1.70 -14.09 7.78
CA LEU A 103 2.00 -14.42 9.18
C LEU A 103 1.60 -15.86 9.56
N LYS A 104 0.54 -16.43 8.96
CA LYS A 104 0.11 -17.81 9.26
C LYS A 104 0.94 -18.87 8.54
N LYS A 105 1.34 -18.63 7.29
CA LYS A 105 1.92 -19.65 6.40
C LYS A 105 3.36 -19.37 5.98
N GLY A 106 3.93 -18.22 6.34
CA GLY A 106 5.30 -17.87 5.96
C GLY A 106 5.46 -17.52 4.49
N VAL A 107 4.40 -17.09 3.81
CA VAL A 107 4.44 -16.73 2.38
C VAL A 107 4.99 -15.32 2.20
N SER A 108 6.03 -15.15 1.39
CA SER A 108 6.49 -13.85 0.92
C SER A 108 5.71 -13.43 -0.32
N GLN A 109 5.26 -12.17 -0.36
CA GLN A 109 4.43 -11.65 -1.45
C GLN A 109 4.99 -10.33 -1.96
N ILE A 110 4.86 -10.10 -3.27
CA ILE A 110 5.05 -8.79 -3.90
C ILE A 110 3.70 -8.32 -4.42
N GLU A 111 3.24 -7.17 -3.95
CA GLU A 111 1.93 -6.61 -4.25
C GLU A 111 2.09 -5.33 -5.06
N SER A 112 1.83 -5.41 -6.36
CA SER A 112 1.78 -4.25 -7.28
C SER A 112 0.56 -3.36 -7.07
N LYS A 113 -0.37 -3.79 -6.21
CA LYS A 113 -1.65 -3.12 -5.94
C LYS A 113 -2.56 -2.99 -7.16
N TRP A 114 -2.36 -3.84 -8.17
CA TRP A 114 -3.23 -3.91 -9.36
C TRP A 114 -4.71 -4.08 -8.98
N GLY A 115 -5.59 -3.36 -9.67
CA GLY A 115 -7.03 -3.35 -9.36
C GLY A 115 -7.44 -2.52 -8.14
N THR A 116 -6.52 -1.77 -7.53
CA THR A 116 -6.82 -0.88 -6.38
C THR A 116 -6.49 0.58 -6.69
N PRO A 117 -7.03 1.56 -5.94
CA PRO A 117 -6.65 2.96 -6.05
C PRO A 117 -5.16 3.26 -5.80
N ASP A 118 -4.42 2.29 -5.25
CA ASP A 118 -2.99 2.40 -4.97
C ASP A 118 -2.11 1.84 -6.10
N TYR A 119 -2.70 1.31 -7.17
CA TYR A 119 -1.95 0.94 -8.37
C TYR A 119 -1.17 2.16 -8.89
N GLN A 120 0.07 1.94 -9.33
CA GLN A 120 1.02 2.99 -9.75
C GLN A 120 1.51 3.95 -8.67
N LYS A 121 1.03 3.85 -7.43
CA LYS A 121 1.49 4.69 -6.31
C LYS A 121 2.56 4.01 -5.46
N LYS A 122 2.51 2.68 -5.37
CA LYS A 122 3.42 1.87 -4.54
C LYS A 122 3.51 0.43 -5.03
N VAL A 123 4.62 -0.21 -4.68
CA VAL A 123 4.76 -1.66 -4.65
C VAL A 123 5.04 -2.05 -3.20
N SER A 124 4.40 -3.11 -2.69
CA SER A 124 4.60 -3.59 -1.31
C SER A 124 5.19 -4.99 -1.30
N ALA A 125 6.23 -5.22 -0.51
CA ALA A 125 6.67 -6.55 -0.15
C ALA A 125 6.07 -6.94 1.20
N VAL A 126 5.41 -8.09 1.28
CA VAL A 126 4.85 -8.64 2.53
C VAL A 126 5.70 -9.83 2.93
N MET A 127 6.38 -9.73 4.07
CA MET A 127 7.41 -10.66 4.49
C MET A 127 7.08 -11.26 5.86
N PRO A 128 7.20 -12.59 6.05
CA PRO A 128 7.12 -13.18 7.38
C PRO A 128 8.36 -12.80 8.18
N LEU A 129 8.17 -12.45 9.45
CA LEU A 129 9.27 -12.11 10.36
C LEU A 129 9.99 -13.37 10.86
N LYS A 130 11.24 -13.18 11.26
CA LYS A 130 12.08 -14.19 11.87
C LYS A 130 12.66 -13.66 13.18
N ASP A 131 12.82 -14.54 14.16
CA ASP A 131 13.55 -14.23 15.39
C ASP A 131 15.08 -14.33 15.19
N ALA A 132 15.82 -14.08 16.27
CA ALA A 132 17.28 -14.10 16.31
C ALA A 132 17.90 -15.47 15.99
N SER A 133 17.13 -16.56 16.08
CA SER A 133 17.55 -17.91 15.67
C SER A 133 17.33 -18.17 14.17
N GLY A 134 16.67 -17.24 13.48
CA GLY A 134 16.26 -17.39 12.08
C GLY A 134 14.94 -18.14 11.90
N LYS A 135 14.24 -18.48 12.99
CA LYS A 135 12.95 -19.17 12.96
C LYS A 135 11.84 -18.19 12.58
N TYR A 136 10.94 -18.62 11.69
CA TYR A 136 9.73 -17.85 11.38
C TYR A 136 8.83 -17.71 12.62
N ILE A 137 8.36 -16.49 12.87
CA ILE A 137 7.42 -16.16 13.93
C ILE A 137 6.07 -15.74 13.33
N PRO A 138 4.95 -15.85 14.06
CA PRO A 138 3.60 -15.54 13.54
C PRO A 138 3.34 -14.03 13.43
N ALA A 139 4.20 -13.33 12.70
CA ALA A 139 4.11 -11.92 12.39
C ALA A 139 4.54 -11.64 10.94
N ALA A 140 3.91 -10.65 10.32
CA ALA A 140 4.23 -10.16 8.99
C ALA A 140 4.73 -8.72 9.06
N MET A 141 5.59 -8.35 8.11
CA MET A 141 5.99 -6.98 7.84
C MET A 141 5.59 -6.61 6.43
N VAL A 142 4.96 -5.45 6.26
CA VAL A 142 4.69 -4.85 4.96
C VAL A 142 5.69 -3.73 4.73
N ILE A 143 6.42 -3.78 3.62
CA ILE A 143 7.41 -2.79 3.20
C ILE A 143 6.90 -2.17 1.89
N ALA A 144 6.45 -0.92 1.92
CA ALA A 144 6.00 -0.22 0.72
C ALA A 144 7.10 0.69 0.18
N PHE A 145 7.48 0.50 -1.08
CA PHE A 145 8.49 1.30 -1.78
C PHE A 145 7.86 2.52 -2.46
N LYS A 146 8.57 3.66 -2.48
CA LYS A 146 8.19 4.87 -3.23
C LYS A 146 8.44 4.67 -4.73
N THR A 147 7.64 3.82 -5.38
CA THR A 147 7.74 3.59 -6.83
C THR A 147 6.42 3.12 -7.43
N SER A 148 6.37 3.12 -8.76
CA SER A 148 5.26 2.60 -9.56
C SER A 148 5.64 1.24 -10.17
N PRO A 149 4.70 0.28 -10.31
CA PRO A 149 4.89 -0.94 -11.11
C PRO A 149 5.28 -0.66 -12.58
N GLY A 150 5.05 0.56 -13.09
CA GLY A 150 5.44 0.98 -14.44
C GLY A 150 6.87 1.48 -14.58
N SER A 151 7.70 1.38 -13.54
CA SER A 151 9.10 1.86 -13.52
C SER A 151 10.09 0.96 -14.28
N GLY A 152 9.63 -0.17 -14.84
CA GLY A 152 10.49 -1.19 -15.45
C GLY A 152 11.14 -2.15 -14.45
N MET A 153 10.91 -1.95 -13.15
CA MET A 153 11.31 -2.87 -12.09
C MET A 153 10.45 -4.13 -12.08
N ILE A 154 11.05 -5.26 -11.72
CA ILE A 154 10.39 -6.56 -11.59
C ILE A 154 10.30 -6.99 -10.12
N ASP A 155 9.53 -8.03 -9.82
CA ASP A 155 9.29 -8.50 -8.44
C ASP A 155 10.57 -8.74 -7.63
N THR A 156 11.64 -9.23 -8.25
CA THR A 156 12.91 -9.49 -7.57
C THR A 156 13.63 -8.23 -7.11
N ASP A 157 13.35 -7.09 -7.74
CA ASP A 157 13.93 -5.79 -7.36
C ASP A 157 13.34 -5.28 -6.05
N PHE A 158 12.19 -5.81 -5.64
CA PHE A 158 11.54 -5.52 -4.35
C PHE A 158 11.80 -6.62 -3.33
N LEU A 159 11.79 -7.89 -3.76
CA LEU A 159 11.95 -9.03 -2.86
C LEU A 159 13.33 -9.04 -2.19
N LYS A 160 14.41 -8.81 -2.94
CA LYS A 160 15.78 -8.80 -2.40
C LYS A 160 15.99 -7.74 -1.31
N PRO A 161 15.69 -6.45 -1.52
CA PRO A 161 15.84 -5.45 -0.45
C PRO A 161 14.87 -5.72 0.71
N ALA A 162 13.65 -6.19 0.46
CA ALA A 162 12.71 -6.56 1.52
C ALA A 162 13.24 -7.69 2.43
N ILE A 163 13.89 -8.70 1.85
CA ILE A 163 14.59 -9.75 2.61
C ILE A 163 15.70 -9.14 3.46
N SER A 164 16.52 -8.26 2.88
CA SER A 164 17.62 -7.61 3.61
C SER A 164 17.12 -6.78 4.79
N ILE A 165 16.05 -6.00 4.60
CA ILE A 165 15.42 -5.20 5.66
C ILE A 165 14.88 -6.12 6.77
N ARG A 166 14.12 -7.16 6.41
CA ARG A 166 13.55 -8.13 7.35
C ARG A 166 14.63 -8.88 8.13
N ASP A 167 15.71 -9.30 7.47
CA ASP A 167 16.79 -10.06 8.11
C ASP A 167 17.67 -9.17 9.00
N GLY A 168 17.78 -7.87 8.68
CA GLY A 168 18.42 -6.88 9.54
C GLY A 168 17.77 -6.73 10.93
N LEU A 169 16.51 -7.13 11.09
CA LEU A 169 15.80 -7.11 12.37
C LEU A 169 16.04 -8.34 13.24
N GLN A 170 16.48 -9.48 12.68
CA GLN A 170 16.44 -10.78 13.37
C GLN A 170 17.13 -10.73 14.74
N LYS A 171 18.35 -10.16 14.81
CA LYS A 171 19.12 -10.07 16.05
C LYS A 171 18.42 -9.29 17.17
N ARG A 172 17.42 -8.47 16.83
CA ARG A 172 16.64 -7.65 17.76
C ARG A 172 15.32 -8.27 18.17
N ILE A 173 14.89 -9.33 17.50
CA ILE A 173 13.64 -10.03 17.78
C ILE A 173 14.02 -11.33 18.49
N GLY A 174 13.99 -11.34 19.82
CA GLY A 174 14.35 -12.53 20.59
C GLY A 174 13.35 -13.67 20.42
N SER A 175 12.07 -13.32 20.33
CA SER A 175 10.93 -14.23 20.16
C SER A 175 9.72 -13.46 19.60
N PHE A 176 8.62 -14.15 19.35
CA PHE A 176 7.35 -13.50 19.01
C PHE A 176 6.89 -12.50 20.09
N ASP A 177 6.91 -12.91 21.36
CA ASP A 177 6.40 -12.11 22.48
C ASP A 177 7.19 -10.80 22.65
N THR A 178 8.49 -10.82 22.32
CA THR A 178 9.34 -9.62 22.42
C THR A 178 8.82 -8.45 21.57
N LEU A 179 8.07 -8.70 20.49
CA LEU A 179 7.47 -7.65 19.67
C LEU A 179 6.47 -6.76 20.43
N PHE A 180 5.90 -7.28 21.52
CA PHE A 180 4.86 -6.64 22.33
C PHE A 180 5.41 -6.09 23.66
N GLU A 181 6.67 -6.40 23.99
CA GLU A 181 7.30 -5.88 25.19
C GLU A 181 7.44 -4.35 25.13
N PRO A 182 7.35 -3.65 26.27
CA PRO A 182 7.68 -2.24 26.34
C PRO A 182 9.08 -1.96 25.78
N ALA A 183 9.19 -0.90 24.99
CA ALA A 183 10.47 -0.35 24.59
C ALA A 183 11.28 0.01 25.85
N LYS A 184 12.52 -0.46 25.91
CA LYS A 184 13.49 -0.10 26.95
C LYS A 184 14.13 1.25 26.65
#